data_AF-Q2S9F3-F1
#
_entry.id   AF-Q2S9F3-F1
#
_cell.length_a   1.000
_cell.length_b   1.000
_cell.length_c   1.000
_cell.angle_alpha   90.00
_cell.angle_beta   90.00
_cell.angle_gamma   90.00
#
_symmetry.space_group_name_H-M   'P 1'
#
loop_
_entity.id
_entity.type
_entity.pdbx_description
1 polymer ?
#
loop_
_entity_poly.entity_id
_entity_poly.type
_entity_poly.pdbx_seq_one_letter_code
_entity_poly.pdbx_strand_id
1 'polypeptide(L)'
;MSELYYLFNQITKECICLGKKTGEDGSEYTGPVCFIGDNRYYLPMKYMHLLVERFRSSSPAGAVCELTGSELFDTTSYLGPDEEAIEVGGDRDFDRPLETYLPELEDRQVKEEIKRNGILIN
;
A
#
# COMPACT_ATOMS: atom_id res chain seq x y z
N MET A 1 3.23 -2.96 20.84
CA MET A 1 3.02 -3.67 19.56
C MET A 1 2.95 -2.63 18.46
N SER A 2 3.33 -2.99 17.26
CA SER A 2 3.57 -2.05 16.17
C SER A 2 2.63 -2.41 15.02
N GLU A 3 1.70 -1.50 14.73
CA GLU A 3 0.50 -1.74 13.95
C GLU A 3 0.72 -1.46 12.46
N LEU A 4 0.25 -2.37 11.61
CA LEU A 4 0.23 -2.21 10.16
C LEU A 4 -1.04 -1.45 9.75
N TYR A 5 -0.94 -0.62 8.73
CA TYR A 5 -2.03 0.17 8.15
C TYR A 5 -2.31 -0.29 6.74
N TYR A 6 -3.57 -0.31 6.37
CA TYR A 6 -4.07 -0.80 5.10
C TYR A 6 -5.13 0.13 4.54
N LEU A 7 -5.25 0.17 3.21
CA LEU A 7 -6.44 0.66 2.53
C LEU A 7 -7.17 -0.53 1.95
N PHE A 8 -8.45 -0.65 2.25
CA PHE A 8 -9.30 -1.69 1.71
C PHE A 8 -10.42 -1.09 0.88
N ASN A 9 -10.59 -1.59 -0.34
CA ASN A 9 -11.70 -1.26 -1.20
C ASN A 9 -12.80 -2.31 -1.04
N GLN A 10 -13.93 -1.91 -0.48
CA GLN A 10 -15.06 -2.81 -0.19
C GLN A 10 -15.75 -3.35 -1.45
N ILE A 11 -15.55 -2.72 -2.61
CA ILE A 11 -16.18 -3.11 -3.88
C ILE A 11 -15.27 -4.04 -4.67
N THR A 12 -14.00 -3.64 -4.87
CA THR A 12 -13.04 -4.45 -5.63
C THR A 12 -12.35 -5.51 -4.78
N LYS A 13 -12.50 -5.42 -3.44
CA LYS A 13 -11.85 -6.26 -2.43
C LYS A 13 -10.34 -6.13 -2.39
N GLU A 14 -9.81 -5.14 -3.07
CA GLU A 14 -8.38 -4.86 -3.11
C GLU A 14 -7.93 -4.28 -1.77
N CYS A 15 -6.80 -4.78 -1.27
CA CYS A 15 -6.20 -4.34 -0.02
C CYS A 15 -4.74 -3.95 -0.26
N ILE A 16 -4.38 -2.71 0.07
CA ILE A 16 -3.00 -2.23 0.00
C ILE A 16 -2.48 -2.07 1.43
N CYS A 17 -1.41 -2.78 1.76
CA CYS A 17 -0.64 -2.50 2.97
C CYS A 17 0.10 -1.17 2.79
N LEU A 18 -0.36 -0.12 3.46
CA LEU A 18 0.39 1.13 3.52
C LEU A 18 1.69 0.94 4.31
N GLY A 19 1.73 -0.06 5.18
CA GLY A 19 2.91 -0.42 5.94
C GLY A 19 2.77 -0.08 7.41
N LYS A 20 3.87 0.17 8.11
CA LYS A 20 3.93 0.13 9.56
C LYS A 20 4.48 1.42 10.12
N LYS A 21 3.80 1.96 11.12
CA LYS A 21 4.39 3.00 11.96
C LYS A 21 5.35 2.33 12.95
N THR A 22 6.64 2.60 12.81
CA THR A 22 7.71 1.97 13.61
C THR A 22 8.37 2.96 14.57
N GLY A 23 7.61 3.84 15.22
CA GLY A 23 8.14 4.74 16.25
C GLY A 23 7.04 5.23 17.17
N GLU A 24 7.36 5.50 18.44
CA GLU A 24 6.38 5.98 19.44
C GLU A 24 5.77 7.33 19.06
N ASP A 25 6.54 8.19 18.36
CA ASP A 25 6.12 9.49 17.85
C ASP A 25 5.60 9.44 16.40
N GLY A 26 5.84 8.32 15.69
CA GLY A 26 5.50 8.18 14.28
C GLY A 26 6.49 8.69 13.25
N SER A 27 7.68 9.05 13.69
CA SER A 27 8.75 9.51 12.80
C SER A 27 9.33 8.39 11.93
N GLU A 28 9.23 7.13 12.40
CA GLU A 28 9.72 5.95 11.69
C GLU A 28 8.55 5.20 11.01
N TYR A 29 8.72 4.86 9.74
CA TYR A 29 7.70 4.26 8.90
C TYR A 29 8.28 3.25 7.91
N THR A 30 7.74 2.03 7.86
CA THR A 30 8.01 1.10 6.76
C THR A 30 6.86 1.21 5.77
N GLY A 31 7.05 1.80 4.59
CA GLY A 31 5.98 1.97 3.61
C GLY A 31 5.60 0.69 2.85
N PRO A 32 4.69 0.76 1.86
CA PRO A 32 4.49 -0.35 0.94
C PRO A 32 5.80 -0.65 0.19
N VAL A 33 5.98 -1.91 -0.22
CA VAL A 33 7.12 -2.30 -1.05
C VAL A 33 6.82 -2.04 -2.52
N CYS A 34 7.70 -1.27 -3.17
CA CYS A 34 7.72 -1.01 -4.60
C CYS A 34 8.88 -1.74 -5.27
N PHE A 35 8.73 -2.06 -6.56
CA PHE A 35 9.79 -2.59 -7.39
C PHE A 35 10.26 -1.53 -8.39
N ILE A 36 11.57 -1.42 -8.59
CA ILE A 36 12.14 -0.60 -9.66
C ILE A 36 13.23 -1.41 -10.35
N GLY A 37 12.91 -1.94 -11.53
CA GLY A 37 13.72 -3.02 -12.11
C GLY A 37 13.63 -4.25 -11.22
N ASP A 38 14.75 -4.88 -10.90
CA ASP A 38 14.82 -6.10 -10.09
C ASP A 38 15.06 -5.83 -8.59
N ASN A 39 15.04 -4.56 -8.18
CA ASN A 39 15.30 -4.15 -6.80
C ASN A 39 14.00 -3.79 -6.06
N ARG A 40 13.96 -4.11 -4.77
CA ARG A 40 12.86 -3.84 -3.84
C ARG A 40 13.16 -2.64 -2.97
N TYR A 41 12.21 -1.71 -2.87
CA TYR A 41 12.33 -0.49 -2.10
C TYR A 41 11.09 -0.27 -1.23
N TYR A 42 11.27 0.29 -0.03
CA TYR A 42 10.16 0.88 0.71
C TYR A 42 9.75 2.21 0.07
N LEU A 43 8.44 2.42 -0.15
CA LEU A 43 7.91 3.72 -0.55
C LEU A 43 8.05 4.71 0.62
N PRO A 44 8.76 5.84 0.44
CA PRO A 44 8.88 6.85 1.49
C PRO A 44 7.53 7.47 1.85
N MET A 45 7.34 7.80 3.14
CA MET A 45 6.11 8.41 3.67
C MET A 45 5.66 9.65 2.88
N LYS A 46 6.60 10.47 2.39
CA LYS A 46 6.29 11.68 1.59
C LYS A 46 5.48 11.39 0.33
N TYR A 47 5.49 10.17 -0.21
CA TYR A 47 4.75 9.78 -1.40
C TYR A 47 3.50 8.94 -1.10
N MET A 48 3.25 8.60 0.18
CA MET A 48 2.12 7.75 0.56
C MET A 48 0.76 8.39 0.27
N HIS A 49 0.64 9.70 0.42
CA HIS A 49 -0.60 10.42 0.12
C HIS A 49 -1.03 10.24 -1.34
N LEU A 50 -0.09 10.18 -2.29
CA LEU A 50 -0.37 9.95 -3.71
C LEU A 50 -0.98 8.56 -3.94
N LEU A 51 -0.46 7.54 -3.25
CA LEU A 51 -1.02 6.19 -3.29
C LEU A 51 -2.45 6.15 -2.75
N VAL A 52 -2.68 6.81 -1.61
CA VAL A 52 -4.00 6.90 -0.97
C VAL A 52 -5.01 7.60 -1.88
N GLU A 53 -4.66 8.75 -2.42
CA GLU A 53 -5.50 9.53 -3.34
C GLU A 53 -5.83 8.74 -4.62
N ARG A 54 -4.84 8.04 -5.17
CA ARG A 54 -5.05 7.26 -6.40
C ARG A 54 -5.92 6.04 -6.16
N PHE A 55 -5.68 5.30 -5.08
CA PHE A 55 -6.52 4.17 -4.69
C PHE A 55 -7.97 4.57 -4.40
N ARG A 56 -8.17 5.76 -3.82
CA ARG A 56 -9.51 6.34 -3.62
C ARG A 56 -10.14 6.80 -4.94
N SER A 57 -9.39 7.42 -5.85
CA SER A 57 -9.94 7.94 -7.12
C SER A 57 -10.30 6.85 -8.14
N SER A 58 -9.67 5.67 -8.06
CA SER A 58 -10.10 4.50 -8.83
C SER A 58 -11.39 3.86 -8.31
N SER A 59 -12.00 4.43 -7.27
CA SER A 59 -13.07 3.82 -6.50
C SER A 59 -14.24 4.79 -6.30
N PRO A 60 -15.49 4.31 -6.23
CA PRO A 60 -16.61 5.14 -5.82
C PRO A 60 -16.38 5.79 -4.46
N ALA A 61 -16.92 7.00 -4.27
CA ALA A 61 -16.79 7.72 -3.01
C ALA A 61 -17.31 6.88 -1.83
N GLY A 62 -16.51 6.77 -0.76
CA GLY A 62 -16.84 6.00 0.43
C GLY A 62 -16.61 4.49 0.32
N ALA A 63 -16.18 3.97 -0.84
CA ALA A 63 -15.89 2.54 -1.01
C ALA A 63 -14.56 2.09 -0.37
N VAL A 64 -13.68 3.04 -0.04
CA VAL A 64 -12.35 2.77 0.51
C VAL A 64 -12.32 3.15 1.99
N CYS A 65 -11.93 2.21 2.85
CA CYS A 65 -11.67 2.43 4.26
C CYS A 65 -10.18 2.25 4.59
N GLU A 66 -9.75 2.95 5.64
CA GLU A 66 -8.46 2.70 6.29
C GLU A 66 -8.69 1.63 7.36
N LEU A 67 -7.81 0.63 7.40
CA LEU A 67 -7.84 -0.45 8.37
C LEU A 67 -6.47 -0.58 9.03
N THR A 68 -6.45 -1.03 10.27
CA THR A 68 -5.23 -1.50 10.91
C THR A 68 -5.11 -3.03 10.86
N GLY A 69 -3.93 -3.56 11.18
CA GLY A 69 -3.68 -5.00 11.17
C GLY A 69 -4.58 -5.80 12.14
N SER A 70 -5.18 -5.14 13.15
CA SER A 70 -6.19 -5.76 14.00
C SER A 70 -7.59 -5.75 13.37
N GLU A 71 -7.90 -4.73 12.56
CA GLU A 71 -9.17 -4.53 11.84
C GLU A 71 -9.25 -5.31 10.52
N LEU A 72 -8.15 -5.91 10.05
CA LEU A 72 -8.17 -6.71 8.81
C LEU A 72 -9.13 -7.91 8.91
N PHE A 73 -9.39 -8.40 10.12
CA PHE A 73 -10.40 -9.42 10.41
C PHE A 73 -11.85 -8.91 10.32
N ASP A 74 -12.07 -7.59 10.45
CA ASP A 74 -13.39 -6.96 10.31
C ASP A 74 -13.83 -6.84 8.84
N THR A 75 -12.92 -7.10 7.89
CA THR A 75 -13.24 -7.19 6.46
C THR A 75 -14.26 -8.29 6.13
N THR A 76 -14.45 -9.26 7.03
CA THR A 76 -15.51 -10.27 6.97
C THR A 76 -16.93 -9.67 6.90
N SER A 77 -17.11 -8.41 7.31
CA SER A 77 -18.39 -7.69 7.13
C SER A 77 -18.65 -7.28 5.67
N TYR A 78 -17.60 -7.30 4.83
CA TYR A 78 -17.61 -6.88 3.42
C TYR A 78 -17.29 -8.02 2.44
N LEU A 79 -16.73 -9.12 2.95
CA LEU A 79 -16.35 -10.31 2.18
C LEU A 79 -17.34 -11.44 2.46
N GLY A 80 -17.68 -12.20 1.42
CA GLY A 80 -18.37 -13.47 1.58
C GLY A 80 -17.56 -14.48 2.40
N PRO A 81 -18.19 -15.54 2.93
CA PRO A 81 -17.55 -16.53 3.81
C PRO A 81 -16.38 -17.29 3.17
N ASP A 82 -16.30 -17.31 1.84
CA ASP A 82 -15.23 -17.96 1.05
C ASP A 82 -14.41 -16.94 0.24
N GLU A 83 -14.56 -15.64 0.51
CA GLU A 83 -13.87 -14.58 -0.22
C GLU A 83 -12.66 -14.08 0.57
N GLU A 84 -11.55 -13.85 -0.12
CA GLU A 84 -10.33 -13.29 0.45
C GLU A 84 -10.08 -11.88 -0.11
N ALA A 85 -9.46 -11.02 0.69
CA ALA A 85 -8.99 -9.73 0.21
C ALA A 85 -7.88 -9.95 -0.82
N ILE A 86 -7.94 -9.23 -1.94
CA ILE A 86 -6.92 -9.29 -2.97
C ILE A 86 -5.78 -8.39 -2.51
N GLU A 87 -4.67 -8.97 -2.09
CA GLU A 87 -3.49 -8.20 -1.72
C GLU A 87 -2.91 -7.50 -2.96
N VAL A 88 -2.72 -6.19 -2.82
CA VAL A 88 -2.22 -5.31 -3.87
C VAL A 88 -0.89 -4.71 -3.41
N GLY A 89 0.14 -4.93 -4.23
CA GLY A 89 1.52 -4.52 -3.95
C GLY A 89 2.30 -5.50 -3.07
N GLY A 90 3.62 -5.31 -2.96
CA GLY A 90 4.51 -6.17 -2.16
C GLY A 90 5.49 -7.04 -2.95
N ASP A 91 5.11 -7.47 -4.17
CA ASP A 91 5.83 -8.35 -5.11
C ASP A 91 5.25 -8.26 -6.55
N ARG A 92 5.99 -8.73 -7.56
CA ARG A 92 5.49 -9.00 -8.92
C ARG A 92 4.56 -10.22 -8.98
N ASP A 93 4.61 -11.07 -7.96
CA ASP A 93 3.80 -12.27 -7.84
C ASP A 93 2.38 -11.99 -7.30
N PHE A 94 2.09 -10.75 -6.90
CA PHE A 94 0.73 -10.35 -6.53
C PHE A 94 -0.16 -10.23 -7.76
N ASP A 95 -1.45 -10.51 -7.56
CA ASP A 95 -2.48 -10.39 -8.60
C ASP A 95 -2.49 -9.00 -9.25
N ARG A 96 -2.12 -7.96 -8.49
CA ARG A 96 -1.92 -6.60 -9.01
C ARG A 96 -0.69 -5.93 -8.40
N PRO A 97 0.32 -5.58 -9.21
CA PRO A 97 1.50 -4.87 -8.72
C PRO A 97 1.14 -3.43 -8.31
N LEU A 98 1.87 -2.89 -7.34
CA LEU A 98 1.64 -1.53 -6.84
C LEU A 98 1.80 -0.45 -7.93
N GLU A 99 2.59 -0.76 -8.96
CA GLU A 99 2.79 0.05 -10.17
C GLU A 99 1.47 0.37 -10.89
N THR A 100 0.45 -0.50 -10.80
CA THR A 100 -0.88 -0.26 -11.36
C THR A 100 -1.59 0.94 -10.73
N TYR A 101 -1.30 1.22 -9.46
CA TYR A 101 -1.87 2.35 -8.71
C TYR A 101 -0.95 3.55 -8.68
N LEU A 102 0.29 3.37 -9.14
CA LEU A 102 1.32 4.40 -9.16
C LEU A 102 1.88 4.67 -10.59
N PRO A 103 1.07 4.64 -11.67
CA PRO A 103 1.59 4.86 -13.03
C PRO A 103 2.08 6.31 -13.24
N GLU A 104 1.67 7.26 -12.39
CA GLU A 104 2.19 8.63 -12.40
C GLU A 104 3.44 8.80 -11.52
N LEU A 105 3.71 7.89 -10.57
CA LEU A 105 5.03 7.84 -9.90
C LEU A 105 6.12 7.24 -10.82
N GLU A 106 5.75 6.85 -12.04
CA GLU A 106 6.71 6.63 -13.11
C GLU A 106 7.54 7.87 -13.43
N ASP A 107 7.12 9.05 -12.96
CA ASP A 107 7.90 10.26 -13.06
C ASP A 107 9.31 9.95 -12.62
N ARG A 108 10.24 10.06 -13.56
CA ARG A 108 11.65 9.65 -13.40
C ARG A 108 12.23 10.19 -12.09
N GLN A 109 11.75 11.35 -11.66
CA GLN A 109 12.06 11.98 -10.39
C GLN A 109 11.66 11.16 -9.16
N VAL A 110 10.45 10.58 -9.10
CA VAL A 110 10.03 9.73 -7.97
C VAL A 110 10.81 8.42 -7.97
N LYS A 111 11.03 7.80 -9.14
CA LYS A 111 11.90 6.61 -9.27
C LYS A 111 13.34 6.89 -8.82
N GLU A 112 13.92 8.02 -9.24
CA GLU A 112 15.27 8.45 -8.82
C GLU A 112 15.32 8.82 -7.32
N GLU A 113 14.27 9.46 -6.79
CA GLU A 113 14.15 9.83 -5.38
C GLU A 113 13.97 8.60 -4.47
N ILE A 114 13.19 7.60 -4.88
CA ILE A 114 13.08 6.31 -4.18
C ILE A 114 14.41 5.56 -4.25
N LYS A 115 15.09 5.55 -5.40
CA LYS A 115 16.44 4.96 -5.51
C LYS A 115 17.47 5.64 -4.62
N ARG A 116 17.38 6.97 -4.43
CA ARG A 116 18.32 7.75 -3.61
C ARG A 116 18.02 7.69 -2.11
N ASN A 117 16.75 7.68 -1.72
CA ASN A 117 16.33 7.88 -0.33
C ASN A 117 15.55 6.69 0.27
N GLY A 118 15.14 5.73 -0.56
CA GLY A 118 14.45 4.53 -0.10
C GLY A 118 15.42 3.52 0.49
N ILE A 119 14.95 2.78 1.50
CA ILE A 119 15.70 1.67 2.08
C ILE A 119 15.54 0.46 1.16
N LEU A 120 16.67 -0.08 0.69
CA LEU A 120 16.75 -1.37 -0.01
C LEU A 120 16.48 -2.51 0.97
N ILE A 121 15.71 -3.50 0.53
CA ILE A 121 15.44 -4.73 1.30
C ILE A 121 16.31 -5.85 0.71
N ASN A 122 17.10 -6.52 1.56
CA ASN A 122 17.92 -7.69 1.18
C ASN A 122 17.09 -8.97 1.13
#